data_AF-S3BHG4-F1
#
_entry.id   AF-S3BHG4-F1
#
_cell.length_a   1.000
_cell.length_b   1.000
_cell.length_c   1.000
_cell.angle_alpha   90.00
_cell.angle_beta   90.00
_cell.angle_gamma   90.00
#
_symmetry.space_group_name_H-M   'P 1'
#
loop_
_entity.id
_entity.type
_entity.pdbx_description
1 polymer ?
#
loop_
_entity_poly.entity_id
_entity_poly.type
_entity_poly.pdbx_seq_one_letter_code
_entity_poly.pdbx_strand_id
1 'polypeptide(L)'
;MKCGSCGPRRCGGGCGADYSSRADQKPSLGAIDIVDGIFRQALRNMAKRLSMLRTGEMTPEELDAANEKLVFWLASTFSGENRHFETVDEWHPYGLSDELERIFGDHLSIEGGQGDDRTIARAARLFVREGEAMLTEALEAGLPASSAAETEPAVIFAARWANLFAGQLAEWPED
;
A
#
# COMPACT_ATOMS: atom_id res chain seq x y z
N MET A 1 31.85 54.98 22.73
CA MET A 1 32.33 55.96 21.73
C MET A 1 32.92 55.19 20.55
N LYS A 2 32.43 55.56 19.35
CA LYS A 2 32.98 55.41 17.97
C LYS A 2 33.26 54.01 17.41
N CYS A 3 32.28 53.57 16.61
CA CYS A 3 32.40 52.69 15.46
C CYS A 3 33.42 53.23 14.44
N GLY A 4 34.24 52.34 13.88
CA GLY A 4 35.12 52.61 12.75
C GLY A 4 34.58 52.00 11.45
N SER A 5 33.92 52.85 10.65
CA SER A 5 33.85 52.87 9.18
C SER A 5 33.61 51.57 8.38
N CYS A 6 32.37 51.39 7.90
CA CYS A 6 32.02 50.51 6.78
C CYS A 6 32.35 51.20 5.44
N GLY A 7 33.16 50.56 4.60
CA GLY A 7 33.26 50.86 3.16
C GLY A 7 32.39 49.89 2.35
N PRO A 8 31.70 50.33 1.27
CA PRO A 8 30.82 49.45 0.52
C PRO A 8 31.64 48.68 -0.53
N ARG A 9 32.01 47.44 -0.21
CA ARG A 9 32.28 46.43 -1.24
C ARG A 9 31.44 45.22 -0.93
N ARG A 10 30.38 45.04 -1.73
CA ARG A 10 29.61 43.80 -1.85
C ARG A 10 30.59 42.65 -2.05
N CYS A 11 30.67 41.76 -1.07
CA CYS A 11 30.80 40.30 -1.20
C CYS A 11 31.02 39.69 0.20
N GLY A 12 30.20 38.70 0.54
CA GLY A 12 30.50 37.69 1.57
C GLY A 12 29.84 37.93 2.94
N GLY A 13 29.06 36.94 3.39
CA GLY A 13 28.70 36.81 4.81
C GLY A 13 27.22 36.67 5.15
N GLY A 14 26.42 36.02 4.30
CA GLY A 14 25.15 35.44 4.74
C GLY A 14 25.44 34.05 5.27
N CYS A 15 25.49 33.90 6.60
CA CYS A 15 25.62 32.62 7.28
C CYS A 15 24.62 31.60 6.71
N GLY A 16 25.17 30.47 6.27
CA GLY A 16 24.41 29.33 5.77
C GLY A 16 23.41 28.86 6.81
N ALA A 17 22.15 29.12 6.53
CA ALA A 17 21.05 28.30 6.99
C ALA A 17 20.51 27.58 5.76
N ASP A 18 21.35 26.74 5.16
CA ASP A 18 20.91 25.71 4.22
C ASP A 18 20.17 24.64 5.05
N TYR A 19 18.98 24.97 5.55
CA TYR A 19 17.99 23.95 5.90
C TYR A 19 17.37 23.43 4.60
N SER A 20 18.21 22.86 3.74
CA SER A 20 17.78 21.93 2.70
C SER A 20 18.03 20.51 3.21
N SER A 21 17.43 20.18 4.36
CA SER A 21 17.32 18.80 4.85
C SER A 21 16.22 18.04 4.12
N ARG A 22 16.12 18.20 2.79
CA ARG A 22 15.48 17.20 1.94
C ARG A 22 16.52 16.11 1.69
N ALA A 23 16.85 15.35 2.73
CA ALA A 23 17.20 13.97 2.46
C ALA A 23 16.03 13.37 1.69
N ASP A 24 16.30 12.59 0.64
CA ASP A 24 15.29 11.82 -0.07
C ASP A 24 14.68 10.79 0.90
N GLN A 25 13.76 11.25 1.76
CA GLN A 25 13.09 10.39 2.70
C GLN A 25 12.09 9.54 1.93
N LYS A 26 12.21 8.22 2.08
CA LYS A 26 11.29 7.29 1.45
C LYS A 26 9.88 7.51 2.03
N PRO A 27 8.82 7.28 1.26
CA PRO A 27 7.47 7.25 1.81
C PRO A 27 7.38 6.20 2.93
N SER A 28 6.81 6.59 4.07
CA SER A 28 6.64 5.70 5.21
C SER A 28 5.36 4.88 5.09
N LEU A 29 5.44 3.59 5.40
CA LEU A 29 4.27 2.70 5.52
C LEU A 29 3.47 2.93 6.80
N GLY A 30 3.92 3.80 7.71
CA GLY A 30 3.11 4.28 8.84
C GLY A 30 2.14 5.40 8.44
N ALA A 31 2.33 6.02 7.28
CA ALA A 31 1.48 7.10 6.80
C ALA A 31 0.25 6.52 6.08
N ILE A 32 -0.93 6.71 6.67
CA ILE A 32 -2.18 6.11 6.17
C ILE A 32 -2.51 6.49 4.73
N ASP A 33 -2.20 7.71 4.31
CA ASP A 33 -2.42 8.20 2.94
C ASP A 33 -1.54 7.48 1.92
N ILE A 34 -0.32 7.09 2.30
CA ILE A 34 0.58 6.28 1.47
C ILE A 34 0.01 4.87 1.30
N VAL A 35 -0.40 4.24 2.41
CA VAL A 35 -0.92 2.87 2.39
C VAL A 35 -2.29 2.79 1.68
N ASP A 36 -3.18 3.76 1.91
CA ASP A 36 -4.46 3.89 1.19
C ASP A 36 -4.21 4.07 -0.31
N GLY A 37 -3.24 4.91 -0.69
CA GLY A 37 -2.80 5.07 -2.07
C GLY A 37 -2.35 3.76 -2.72
N ILE A 38 -1.59 2.93 -1.99
CA ILE A 38 -1.14 1.61 -2.46
C ILE A 38 -2.34 0.70 -2.77
N PHE A 39 -3.26 0.52 -1.81
CA PHE A 39 -4.40 -0.39 -2.00
C PHE A 39 -5.39 0.10 -3.06
N ARG A 40 -5.67 1.41 -3.11
CA ARG A 40 -6.51 1.97 -4.19
C ARG A 40 -5.87 1.79 -5.56
N GLN A 41 -4.56 1.99 -5.66
CA GLN A 41 -3.87 1.78 -6.93
C GLN A 41 -3.87 0.30 -7.34
N ALA A 42 -3.75 -0.61 -6.37
CA ALA A 42 -3.90 -2.05 -6.61
C ALA A 42 -5.28 -2.38 -7.20
N LEU A 43 -6.37 -1.89 -6.58
CA LEU A 43 -7.73 -2.10 -7.09
C LEU A 43 -7.93 -1.52 -8.49
N ARG A 44 -7.43 -0.31 -8.77
CA ARG A 44 -7.49 0.28 -10.12
C ARG A 44 -6.78 -0.60 -11.16
N ASN A 45 -5.61 -1.14 -10.81
CA ASN A 45 -4.86 -2.00 -11.70
C ASN A 45 -5.56 -3.34 -11.92
N MET A 46 -6.16 -3.91 -10.88
CA MET A 46 -6.97 -5.12 -10.97
C MET A 46 -8.21 -4.89 -11.84
N ALA A 47 -8.95 -3.82 -11.63
CA ALA A 47 -10.15 -3.49 -12.42
C ALA A 47 -9.82 -3.36 -13.92
N LYS A 48 -8.68 -2.76 -14.25
CA LYS A 48 -8.19 -2.68 -15.63
C LYS A 48 -7.91 -4.07 -16.22
N ARG A 49 -7.20 -4.93 -15.49
CA ARG A 49 -6.88 -6.31 -15.94
C ARG A 49 -8.13 -7.15 -16.11
N LEU A 50 -9.08 -7.07 -15.17
CA LEU A 50 -10.37 -7.76 -15.28
C LEU A 50 -11.18 -7.26 -16.48
N SER A 51 -11.16 -5.96 -16.76
CA SER A 51 -11.76 -5.43 -17.98
C SER A 51 -11.08 -5.95 -19.25
N MET A 52 -9.74 -6.04 -19.27
CA MET A 52 -9.00 -6.61 -20.41
C MET A 52 -9.31 -8.10 -20.61
N LEU A 53 -9.45 -8.87 -19.52
CA LEU A 53 -9.87 -10.27 -19.57
C LEU A 53 -11.25 -10.38 -20.24
N ARG A 54 -12.20 -9.52 -19.86
CA ARG A 54 -13.55 -9.50 -20.46
C ARG A 54 -13.56 -9.13 -21.94
N THR A 55 -12.65 -8.26 -22.39
CA THR A 55 -12.54 -7.89 -23.81
C THR A 55 -11.70 -8.88 -24.63
N GLY A 56 -11.11 -9.89 -23.98
CA GLY A 56 -10.23 -10.88 -24.62
C GLY A 56 -8.82 -10.34 -24.91
N GLU A 57 -8.45 -9.19 -24.34
CA GLU A 57 -7.11 -8.59 -24.45
C GLU A 57 -6.09 -9.18 -23.46
N MET A 58 -6.56 -9.97 -22.50
CA MET A 58 -5.75 -10.68 -21.51
C MET A 58 -6.31 -12.10 -21.32
N THR A 59 -5.45 -13.11 -21.16
CA THR A 59 -5.90 -14.48 -20.85
C THR A 59 -6.07 -14.70 -19.34
N PRO A 60 -6.82 -15.74 -18.91
CA PRO A 60 -6.91 -16.09 -17.49
C PRO A 60 -5.54 -16.35 -16.85
N GLU A 61 -4.63 -17.03 -17.56
CA GLU A 61 -3.29 -17.33 -17.05
C GLU A 61 -2.43 -16.07 -16.88
N GLU A 62 -2.60 -15.08 -17.78
CA GLU A 62 -1.95 -13.78 -17.66
C GLU A 62 -2.50 -12.98 -16.46
N LEU A 63 -3.80 -13.08 -16.20
CA LEU A 63 -4.42 -12.49 -15.00
C LEU A 63 -3.86 -13.12 -13.73
N ASP A 64 -3.85 -14.46 -13.64
CA ASP A 64 -3.31 -15.20 -12.50
C ASP A 64 -1.85 -14.82 -12.21
N ALA A 65 -1.02 -14.77 -13.25
CA ALA A 65 0.38 -14.35 -13.12
C ALA A 65 0.51 -12.88 -12.69
N ALA A 66 -0.38 -11.99 -13.12
CA ALA A 66 -0.39 -10.59 -12.71
C ALA A 66 -0.87 -10.40 -11.26
N ASN A 67 -1.80 -11.24 -10.81
CA ASN A 67 -2.29 -11.31 -9.44
C ASN A 67 -1.20 -11.85 -8.50
N GLU A 68 -0.50 -12.93 -8.88
CA GLU A 68 0.61 -13.45 -8.08
C GLU A 68 1.75 -12.44 -7.94
N LYS A 69 2.08 -11.71 -9.02
CA LYS A 69 3.05 -10.60 -8.94
C LYS A 69 2.61 -9.50 -7.99
N LEU A 70 1.32 -9.18 -7.95
CA LEU A 70 0.78 -8.18 -7.02
C LEU A 70 0.89 -8.66 -5.57
N VAL A 71 0.53 -9.92 -5.30
CA VAL A 71 0.69 -10.55 -3.99
C VAL A 71 2.14 -10.49 -3.51
N PHE A 72 3.08 -10.92 -4.35
CA PHE A 72 4.50 -10.89 -4.02
C PHE A 72 5.00 -9.46 -3.74
N TRP A 73 4.57 -8.49 -4.56
CA TRP A 73 4.95 -7.10 -4.38
C TRP A 73 4.39 -6.49 -3.09
N LEU A 74 3.13 -6.79 -2.75
CA LEU A 74 2.53 -6.35 -1.48
C LEU A 74 3.26 -6.99 -0.29
N ALA A 75 3.50 -8.30 -0.33
CA ALA A 75 4.25 -9.01 0.72
C ALA A 75 5.63 -8.40 0.93
N SER A 76 6.44 -8.29 -0.13
CA SER A 76 7.76 -7.66 -0.08
C SER A 76 7.72 -6.22 0.44
N THR A 77 6.66 -5.47 0.14
CA THR A 77 6.48 -4.10 0.62
C THR A 77 6.28 -4.04 2.11
N PHE A 78 5.32 -4.79 2.63
CA PHE A 78 4.94 -4.72 4.05
C PHE A 78 5.80 -5.60 4.96
N SER A 79 6.58 -6.52 4.37
CA SER A 79 7.68 -7.22 5.04
C SER A 79 8.96 -6.39 5.19
N GLY A 80 9.03 -5.20 4.56
CA GLY A 80 10.20 -4.32 4.61
C GLY A 80 11.32 -4.65 3.63
N GLU A 81 11.11 -5.60 2.73
CA GLU A 81 12.07 -5.95 1.67
C GLU A 81 12.05 -4.94 0.50
N ASN A 82 10.94 -4.22 0.32
CA ASN A 82 10.81 -3.23 -0.74
C ASN A 82 11.58 -1.94 -0.42
N ARG A 83 12.74 -1.78 -1.07
CA ARG A 83 13.63 -0.61 -0.91
C ARG A 83 12.99 0.75 -1.20
N HIS A 84 11.82 0.82 -1.82
CA HIS A 84 11.15 2.07 -2.18
C HIS A 84 10.38 2.69 -1.02
N PHE A 85 10.13 1.94 0.06
CA PHE A 85 9.38 2.40 1.22
C PHE A 85 10.21 2.29 2.50
N GLU A 86 9.80 3.03 3.52
CA GLU A 86 10.30 2.92 4.89
C GLU A 86 9.24 2.20 5.75
N THR A 87 9.65 1.16 6.47
CA THR A 87 8.81 0.44 7.44
C THR A 87 8.71 1.18 8.77
N VAL A 88 7.76 0.76 9.60
CA VAL A 88 7.65 1.21 10.98
C VAL A 88 8.13 0.08 11.88
N ASP A 89 9.23 0.29 12.61
CA ASP A 89 9.93 -0.76 13.37
C ASP A 89 9.03 -1.53 14.36
N GLU A 90 8.03 -0.87 14.96
CA GLU A 90 7.11 -1.50 15.92
C GLU A 90 5.97 -2.28 15.25
N TRP A 91 5.65 -1.97 13.99
CA TRP A 91 4.50 -2.55 13.30
C TRP A 91 4.89 -3.54 12.21
N HIS A 92 5.89 -3.22 11.40
CA HIS A 92 6.30 -4.05 10.27
C HIS A 92 7.64 -4.75 10.56
N PRO A 93 7.81 -6.02 10.17
CA PRO A 93 6.78 -6.95 9.67
C PRO A 93 5.97 -7.61 10.80
N TYR A 94 6.51 -7.63 12.03
CA TYR A 94 6.07 -8.54 13.09
C TYR A 94 4.69 -8.19 13.66
N GLY A 95 4.44 -6.93 14.03
CA GLY A 95 3.14 -6.51 14.59
C GLY A 95 1.99 -6.72 13.61
N LEU A 96 2.23 -6.44 12.32
CA LEU A 96 1.28 -6.70 11.24
C LEU A 96 1.01 -8.19 11.08
N SER A 97 2.05 -9.03 11.09
CA SER A 97 1.90 -10.49 11.01
C SER A 97 1.05 -11.04 12.16
N ASP A 98 1.37 -10.65 13.40
CA ASP A 98 0.62 -11.07 14.59
C ASP A 98 -0.85 -10.65 14.50
N GLU A 99 -1.12 -9.41 14.06
CA GLU A 99 -2.49 -8.92 13.91
C GLU A 99 -3.25 -9.63 12.78
N LEU A 100 -2.57 -9.95 11.67
CA LEU A 100 -3.15 -10.71 10.57
C LEU A 100 -3.51 -12.14 10.98
N GLU A 101 -2.65 -12.83 11.73
CA GLU A 101 -3.00 -14.12 12.31
C GLU A 101 -4.15 -14.00 13.31
N ARG A 102 -4.20 -12.93 14.12
CA ARG A 102 -5.28 -12.70 15.08
C ARG A 102 -6.64 -12.52 14.39
N ILE A 103 -6.71 -11.73 13.31
CA ILE A 103 -7.96 -11.42 12.61
C ILE A 103 -8.36 -12.56 11.66
N PHE A 104 -7.39 -13.12 10.93
CA PHE A 104 -7.66 -14.00 9.79
C PHE A 104 -7.12 -15.42 9.94
N GLY A 105 -6.54 -15.82 11.08
CA GLY A 105 -5.81 -17.08 11.24
C GLY A 105 -6.52 -18.31 10.66
N ASP A 106 -7.82 -18.46 10.91
CA ASP A 106 -8.64 -19.57 10.36
C ASP A 106 -8.75 -19.50 8.83
N HIS A 107 -8.88 -18.30 8.26
CA HIS A 107 -8.99 -18.03 6.83
C HIS A 107 -7.64 -18.11 6.11
N LEU A 108 -6.54 -17.82 6.81
CA LEU A 108 -5.20 -17.90 6.25
C LEU A 108 -4.72 -19.37 6.22
N SER A 109 -5.17 -20.24 7.12
CA SER A 109 -4.67 -21.62 7.37
C SER A 109 -4.71 -22.58 6.17
N ILE A 110 -5.32 -22.17 5.06
CA ILE A 110 -5.56 -22.99 3.88
C ILE A 110 -4.29 -23.18 3.02
N GLU A 111 -3.26 -22.34 3.15
CA GLU A 111 -2.01 -22.44 2.39
C GLU A 111 -0.77 -22.39 3.31
N GLY A 112 0.15 -23.35 3.10
CA GLY A 112 1.07 -23.85 4.12
C GLY A 112 2.26 -22.94 4.53
N GLY A 113 2.82 -23.30 5.69
CA GLY A 113 4.10 -22.81 6.21
C GLY A 113 3.98 -21.75 7.31
N GLN A 114 4.91 -21.76 8.27
CA GLN A 114 5.03 -20.76 9.35
C GLN A 114 5.97 -19.62 8.92
N GLY A 115 5.71 -18.38 9.37
CA GLY A 115 6.60 -17.21 9.26
C GLY A 115 5.92 -15.94 8.77
N ASP A 116 6.40 -14.78 9.22
CA ASP A 116 5.73 -13.48 9.08
C ASP A 116 5.48 -13.05 7.62
N ASP A 117 6.50 -13.20 6.77
CA ASP A 117 6.36 -12.88 5.34
C ASP A 117 5.32 -13.76 4.65
N ARG A 118 5.12 -15.00 5.12
CA ARG A 118 4.08 -15.89 4.60
C ARG A 118 2.71 -15.44 5.05
N THR A 119 2.55 -14.99 6.29
CA THR A 119 1.30 -14.45 6.81
C THR A 119 0.89 -13.19 6.03
N ILE A 120 1.83 -12.26 5.82
CA ILE A 120 1.59 -11.06 5.01
C ILE A 120 1.25 -11.45 3.56
N ALA A 121 1.94 -12.42 2.96
CA ALA A 121 1.61 -12.92 1.62
C ALA A 121 0.22 -13.58 1.55
N ARG A 122 -0.18 -14.37 2.55
CA ARG A 122 -1.51 -15.00 2.62
C ARG A 122 -2.60 -13.94 2.74
N ALA A 123 -2.37 -12.90 3.55
CA ALA A 123 -3.26 -11.75 3.64
C ALA A 123 -3.35 -10.97 2.32
N ALA A 124 -2.22 -10.75 1.63
CA ALA A 124 -2.23 -10.14 0.30
C ALA A 124 -3.02 -10.98 -0.72
N ARG A 125 -2.95 -12.32 -0.67
CA ARG A 125 -3.79 -13.22 -1.49
C ARG A 125 -5.27 -13.04 -1.16
N LEU A 126 -5.62 -12.92 0.12
CA LEU A 126 -7.00 -12.66 0.56
C LEU A 126 -7.52 -11.34 -0.03
N PHE A 127 -6.74 -10.25 0.11
CA PHE A 127 -7.06 -8.96 -0.49
C PHE A 127 -7.31 -9.06 -2.01
N VAL A 128 -6.40 -9.73 -2.74
CA VAL A 128 -6.53 -9.89 -4.20
C VAL A 128 -7.78 -10.69 -4.57
N ARG A 129 -8.06 -11.79 -3.86
CA ARG A 129 -9.23 -12.62 -4.13
C ARG A 129 -10.54 -11.88 -3.90
N GLU A 130 -10.67 -11.20 -2.75
CA GLU A 130 -11.88 -10.44 -2.40
C GLU A 130 -12.06 -9.21 -3.30
N GLY A 131 -10.96 -8.51 -3.59
CA GLY A 131 -10.94 -7.39 -4.53
C GLY A 131 -11.36 -7.81 -5.93
N GLU A 132 -10.88 -8.97 -6.40
CA GLU A 132 -11.26 -9.52 -7.71
C GLU A 132 -12.74 -9.86 -7.80
N ALA A 133 -13.29 -10.55 -6.80
CA ALA A 133 -14.71 -10.88 -6.75
C ALA A 133 -15.58 -9.61 -6.80
N MET A 134 -15.30 -8.66 -5.91
CA MET A 134 -16.01 -7.37 -5.84
C MET A 134 -15.91 -6.57 -7.15
N LEU A 135 -14.72 -6.49 -7.76
CA LEU A 135 -14.54 -5.78 -9.02
C LEU A 135 -15.20 -6.48 -10.20
N THR A 136 -15.23 -7.82 -10.19
CA THR A 136 -15.92 -8.61 -11.21
C THR A 136 -17.42 -8.31 -11.18
N GLU A 137 -18.04 -8.31 -9.99
CA GLU A 137 -19.45 -7.94 -9.83
C GLU A 137 -19.74 -6.52 -10.36
N ALA A 138 -18.88 -5.55 -10.04
CA ALA A 138 -19.03 -4.16 -10.51
C ALA A 138 -18.92 -4.06 -12.05
N LEU A 139 -17.99 -4.80 -12.66
CA LEU A 139 -17.82 -4.85 -14.11
C LEU A 139 -18.98 -5.59 -14.80
N GLU A 140 -19.53 -6.63 -14.17
CA GLU A 140 -20.72 -7.35 -14.64
C GLU A 140 -21.98 -6.47 -14.60
N ALA A 141 -22.08 -5.59 -13.61
CA ALA A 141 -23.10 -4.54 -13.54
C ALA A 141 -22.94 -3.45 -14.62
N GLY A 142 -21.91 -3.53 -15.48
CA GLY A 142 -21.70 -2.65 -16.62
C GLY A 142 -20.88 -1.39 -16.30
N LEU A 143 -20.27 -1.30 -15.12
CA LEU A 143 -19.39 -0.18 -14.81
C LEU A 143 -18.07 -0.29 -15.61
N PRO A 144 -17.53 0.83 -16.12
CA PRO A 144 -16.18 0.83 -16.67
C PRO A 144 -15.15 0.61 -15.55
N ALA A 145 -13.98 0.05 -15.88
CA ALA A 145 -12.92 -0.24 -14.92
C ALA A 145 -12.51 0.96 -14.04
N SER A 146 -12.49 2.18 -14.61
CA SER A 146 -12.18 3.40 -13.87
C SER A 146 -13.22 3.74 -12.80
N SER A 147 -14.47 3.34 -12.99
CA SER A 147 -15.55 3.55 -12.02
C SER A 147 -15.69 2.38 -11.05
N ALA A 148 -15.46 1.14 -11.51
CA ALA A 148 -15.54 -0.05 -10.66
C ALA A 148 -14.63 0.03 -9.43
N ALA A 149 -13.38 0.49 -9.63
CA ALA A 149 -12.40 0.69 -8.54
C ALA A 149 -12.67 1.91 -7.64
N GLU A 150 -13.63 2.77 -7.99
CA GLU A 150 -14.01 3.97 -7.22
C GLU A 150 -15.43 3.87 -6.64
N THR A 151 -16.05 2.70 -6.74
CA THR A 151 -17.33 2.44 -6.06
C THR A 151 -17.13 2.53 -4.55
N GLU A 152 -18.19 2.92 -3.83
CA GLU A 152 -18.14 3.01 -2.36
C GLU A 152 -17.65 1.71 -1.69
N PRO A 153 -18.11 0.50 -2.08
CA PRO A 153 -17.55 -0.74 -1.56
C PRO A 153 -16.05 -0.90 -1.81
N ALA A 154 -15.55 -0.58 -3.00
CA ALA A 154 -14.12 -0.68 -3.33
C ALA A 154 -13.28 0.31 -2.50
N VAL A 155 -13.80 1.52 -2.29
CA VAL A 155 -13.16 2.56 -1.47
C VAL A 155 -13.09 2.14 -0.01
N ILE A 156 -14.19 1.63 0.56
CA ILE A 156 -14.25 1.13 1.94
C ILE A 156 -13.31 -0.06 2.11
N PHE A 157 -13.31 -0.99 1.15
CA PHE A 157 -12.44 -2.16 1.16
C PHE A 157 -10.96 -1.77 1.18
N ALA A 158 -10.51 -0.89 0.28
CA ALA A 158 -9.13 -0.39 0.27
C ALA A 158 -8.76 0.30 1.59
N ALA A 159 -9.66 1.14 2.13
CA ALA A 159 -9.42 1.84 3.39
C ALA A 159 -9.27 0.87 4.57
N ARG A 160 -10.07 -0.21 4.65
CA ARG A 160 -9.95 -1.23 5.71
C ARG A 160 -8.58 -1.90 5.70
N TRP A 161 -8.16 -2.37 4.52
CA TRP A 161 -6.83 -2.97 4.35
C TRP A 161 -5.71 -1.97 4.63
N ALA A 162 -5.88 -0.71 4.23
CA ALA A 162 -4.90 0.33 4.50
C ALA A 162 -4.74 0.65 5.99
N ASN A 163 -5.85 0.74 6.74
CA ASN A 163 -5.78 0.99 8.19
C ASN A 163 -5.09 -0.16 8.92
N LEU A 164 -5.41 -1.40 8.57
CA LEU A 164 -4.74 -2.58 9.10
C LEU A 164 -3.24 -2.55 8.80
N PHE A 165 -2.87 -2.36 7.55
CA PHE A 165 -1.47 -2.42 7.13
C PHE A 165 -0.64 -1.23 7.63
N ALA A 166 -1.26 -0.07 7.87
CA ALA A 166 -0.60 1.08 8.49
C ALA A 166 -0.55 1.03 10.03
N GLY A 167 -1.12 0.01 10.67
CA GLY A 167 -1.18 -0.11 12.14
C GLY A 167 -2.13 0.89 12.80
N GLN A 168 -3.13 1.37 12.06
CA GLN A 168 -4.10 2.38 12.48
C GLN A 168 -5.45 1.77 12.90
N LEU A 169 -5.52 0.46 13.14
CA LEU A 169 -6.78 -0.18 13.52
C LEU A 169 -7.26 0.29 14.89
N ALA A 170 -8.32 1.10 14.86
CA ALA A 170 -9.34 1.10 15.88
C ALA A 170 -10.26 -0.12 15.60
N GLU A 171 -10.19 -1.14 16.45
CA GLU A 171 -11.17 -2.23 16.66
C GLU A 171 -11.97 -2.68 15.40
N TRP A 172 -11.62 -3.85 14.86
CA TRP A 172 -12.46 -4.53 13.85
C TRP A 172 -13.87 -4.76 14.43
N PRO A 173 -14.95 -4.34 13.77
CA PRO A 173 -16.30 -4.64 14.25
C PRO A 173 -16.48 -6.17 14.22
N GLU A 174 -16.67 -6.77 15.39
CA GLU A 174 -17.22 -8.11 15.51
C GLU A 174 -18.66 -8.07 14.98
N ASP A 175 -19.01 -9.03 14.13
CA ASP A 175 -20.37 -9.20 13.58
C ASP A 175 -21.43 -9.37 14.68
#